data_AF-A0A3C1K3I6-F1
#
_entry.id   AF-A0A3C1K3I6-F1
#
_cell.length_a   1.000
_cell.length_b   1.000
_cell.length_c   1.000
_cell.angle_alpha   90.00
_cell.angle_beta   90.00
_cell.angle_gamma   90.00
#
_symmetry.space_group_name_H-M   'P 1'
#
loop_
_entity.id
_entity.type
_entity.pdbx_description
1 polymer ?
#
loop_
_entity_poly.entity_id
_entity_poly.type
_entity_poly.pdbx_seq_one_letter_code
_entity_poly.pdbx_strand_id
1 'polypeptide(L)'
;MATLFLAIGLLILIMVNIILGSMKGFLNKSFDWDKCRKGIYKNGIIFICLTLVYLAGYLNQDIIAIEVGELKVNLMQATYYTILASYLYYAADVIKKISKNLKSGTINAEKPPDIK
;
A
#
# COMPACT_ATOMS: atom_id res chain seq x y z
N MET A 1 -7.80 1.12 19.64
CA MET A 1 -8.34 0.03 18.79
C MET A 1 -8.40 0.38 17.30
N ALA A 2 -8.98 1.53 16.91
CA ALA A 2 -9.08 1.93 15.49
C ALA A 2 -7.73 1.93 14.73
N THR A 3 -6.66 2.45 15.34
CA THR A 3 -5.30 2.50 14.75
C THR A 3 -4.76 1.11 14.39
N LEU A 4 -5.08 0.09 15.20
CA LEU A 4 -4.57 -1.26 15.01
C LEU A 4 -5.28 -1.96 13.85
N PHE A 5 -6.61 -1.82 13.75
CA PHE A 5 -7.36 -2.30 12.57
C PHE A 5 -6.90 -1.60 11.29
N LEU A 6 -6.63 -0.30 11.37
CA LEU A 6 -6.17 0.48 10.23
C LEU A 6 -4.74 0.08 9.81
N ALA A 7 -3.85 -0.22 10.76
CA ALA A 7 -2.54 -0.79 10.49
C ALA A 7 -2.63 -2.16 9.82
N ILE A 8 -3.47 -3.07 10.32
CA ILE A 8 -3.70 -4.39 9.70
C ILE A 8 -4.22 -4.24 8.27
N GLY A 9 -5.20 -3.36 8.06
CA GLY A 9 -5.73 -3.07 6.73
C GLY A 9 -4.67 -2.53 5.77
N LEU A 10 -3.75 -1.69 6.26
CA LEU A 10 -2.61 -1.20 5.47
C LEU A 10 -1.68 -2.35 5.06
N LEU A 11 -1.43 -3.34 5.92
CA LEU A 11 -0.63 -4.53 5.55
C LEU A 11 -1.27 -5.31 4.41
N ILE A 12 -2.60 -5.49 4.49
CA ILE A 12 -3.36 -6.18 3.44
C ILE A 12 -3.20 -5.42 2.12
N LEU A 13 -3.32 -4.09 2.13
CA LEU A 13 -3.13 -3.27 0.92
C LEU A 13 -1.72 -3.40 0.36
N ILE A 14 -0.68 -3.37 1.19
CA ILE A 14 0.71 -3.56 0.76
C ILE A 14 0.87 -4.94 0.08
N MET A 15 0.30 -5.99 0.65
CA MET A 15 0.33 -7.35 0.08
C MET A 15 -0.38 -7.41 -1.27
N VAL A 16 -1.59 -6.85 -1.38
CA VAL A 16 -2.31 -6.72 -2.65
C VAL A 16 -1.47 -5.98 -3.69
N ASN A 17 -0.78 -4.92 -3.26
CA ASN A 17 0.03 -4.07 -4.12
C ASN A 17 1.26 -4.79 -4.71
N ILE A 18 1.87 -5.69 -3.93
CA ILE A 18 2.96 -6.59 -4.39
C ILE A 18 2.44 -7.60 -5.40
N ILE A 19 1.32 -8.25 -5.09
CA ILE A 19 0.70 -9.26 -5.96
C ILE A 19 0.35 -8.62 -7.31
N LEU A 20 -0.37 -7.50 -7.30
CA LEU A 20 -0.77 -6.78 -8.51
C LEU A 20 0.43 -6.27 -9.33
N GLY A 21 1.52 -5.86 -8.68
CA GLY A 21 2.74 -5.43 -9.36
C GLY A 21 3.55 -6.58 -9.97
N SER A 22 3.32 -7.80 -9.50
CA SER A 22 3.97 -9.03 -9.99
C SER A 22 3.18 -9.71 -11.11
N MET A 23 1.95 -9.27 -11.37
CA MET A 23 1.14 -9.73 -12.50
C MET A 23 1.55 -8.98 -13.77
N LYS A 24 1.92 -9.71 -14.84
CA LYS A 24 2.24 -9.12 -16.15
C LYS A 24 1.01 -8.82 -17.01
N GLY A 25 -0.18 -9.20 -16.54
CA GLY A 25 -1.48 -8.95 -17.14
C GLY A 25 -2.52 -9.89 -16.54
N PHE A 26 -3.72 -9.41 -16.26
CA PHE A 26 -4.76 -10.23 -15.61
C PHE A 26 -5.18 -11.42 -16.49
N LEU A 27 -5.17 -11.24 -17.81
CA LEU A 27 -5.55 -12.23 -18.82
C LEU A 27 -4.40 -13.10 -19.33
N ASN A 28 -3.14 -12.63 -19.25
CA ASN A 28 -1.98 -13.36 -19.80
C ASN A 28 -1.39 -14.41 -18.85
N LYS A 29 -2.03 -14.63 -17.69
CA LYS A 29 -1.73 -15.63 -16.64
C LYS A 29 -0.26 -15.85 -16.30
N SER A 30 0.60 -14.85 -16.50
CA SER A 30 2.04 -14.91 -16.20
C SER A 30 2.33 -14.12 -14.93
N PHE A 31 2.82 -14.84 -13.92
CA PHE A 31 3.22 -14.29 -12.63
C PHE A 31 4.75 -14.18 -12.58
N ASP A 32 5.24 -12.99 -12.28
CA ASP A 32 6.68 -12.71 -12.16
C ASP A 32 7.13 -12.91 -10.70
N TRP A 33 7.64 -14.12 -10.43
CA TRP A 33 8.10 -14.51 -9.09
C TRP A 33 9.29 -13.68 -8.61
N ASP A 34 10.17 -13.23 -9.50
CA ASP A 34 11.31 -12.39 -9.14
C ASP A 34 10.85 -10.99 -8.70
N LYS A 35 9.85 -10.41 -9.39
CA LYS A 35 9.22 -9.16 -8.94
C LYS A 35 8.49 -9.32 -7.62
N CYS A 36 7.81 -10.44 -7.40
CA CYS A 36 7.14 -10.72 -6.14
C CYS A 36 8.12 -10.76 -4.97
N ARG A 37 9.21 -11.53 -5.09
CA ARG A 37 10.26 -11.61 -4.04
C ARG A 37 10.87 -10.24 -3.75
N LYS A 38 11.24 -9.48 -4.78
CA LYS A 38 11.76 -8.11 -4.62
C LYS A 38 10.75 -7.19 -3.92
N GLY A 39 9.47 -7.33 -4.26
CA GLY A 39 8.37 -6.64 -3.60
C GLY A 39 8.25 -6.99 -2.13
N ILE A 40 8.38 -8.28 -1.77
CA ILE A 40 8.35 -8.74 -0.37
C ILE A 40 9.52 -8.16 0.42
N TYR A 41 10.76 -8.25 -0.09
CA TYR A 41 11.93 -7.71 0.63
C TYR A 41 11.81 -6.21 0.88
N LYS A 42 11.42 -5.44 -0.15
CA LYS A 42 11.28 -3.98 -0.02
C LYS A 42 10.19 -3.59 0.97
N ASN A 43 9.04 -4.27 0.92
CA ASN A 43 7.90 -3.94 1.77
C ASN A 43 7.99 -4.55 3.17
N GLY A 44 8.82 -5.58 3.39
CA GLY A 44 9.11 -6.11 4.72
C GLY A 44 9.82 -5.09 5.61
N ILE A 45 10.71 -4.27 5.04
CA ILE A 45 11.34 -3.15 5.76
C ILE A 45 10.29 -2.12 6.17
N ILE A 46 9.39 -1.77 5.24
CA ILE A 46 8.29 -0.82 5.49
C ILE A 46 7.38 -1.33 6.61
N PHE A 47 7.11 -2.64 6.65
CA PHE A 47 6.35 -3.26 7.73
C PHE A 47 7.00 -3.04 9.09
N ILE A 48 8.30 -3.35 9.21
CA ILE A 48 9.05 -3.16 10.46
C ILE A 48 9.02 -1.69 10.89
N CYS A 49 9.24 -0.76 9.96
CA CYS A 49 9.18 0.67 10.24
C CYS A 49 7.80 1.10 10.79
N LEU A 50 6.70 0.66 10.17
CA LEU A 50 5.35 1.00 10.63
C LEU A 50 5.05 0.44 12.02
N THR A 51 5.50 -0.79 12.31
CA THR A 51 5.37 -1.38 13.64
C THR A 51 6.15 -0.60 14.69
N LEU A 52 7.38 -0.16 14.39
CA LEU A 52 8.19 0.64 15.30
C LEU A 52 7.59 2.02 15.56
N VAL A 53 7.05 2.68 14.52
CA VAL A 53 6.34 3.96 14.67
C VAL A 53 5.09 3.80 15.55
N TYR A 54 4.32 2.73 15.34
CA TYR A 54 3.17 2.44 16.19
C TYR A 54 3.58 2.22 17.65
N LEU A 55 4.65 1.45 17.90
CA LEU A 55 5.16 1.19 19.23
C LEU A 55 5.66 2.47 19.92
N ALA A 56 6.37 3.33 19.19
CA ALA A 56 6.85 4.62 19.71
C ALA A 56 5.69 5.55 20.12
N GLY A 57 4.64 5.62 19.29
CA GLY A 57 3.42 6.37 19.60
C GLY A 57 2.64 5.78 20.78
N TYR A 58 2.61 4.46 20.91
CA TYR A 58 1.97 3.76 22.03
C TYR A 58 2.67 3.97 23.37
N LEU A 59 4.00 4.01 23.38
CA LEU A 59 4.80 4.20 24.58
C LEU A 59 4.79 5.65 25.11
N ASN A 60 4.56 6.65 24.24
CA ASN A 60 4.71 8.07 24.60
C ASN A 60 3.42 8.88 24.31
N GLN A 61 2.29 8.45 24.88
CA GLN A 61 0.97 9.04 24.59
C GLN A 61 0.80 10.46 25.15
N ASP A 62 1.56 10.80 26.19
CA ASP A 62 1.48 12.09 26.88
C ASP A 62 2.26 13.20 26.17
N ILE A 63 3.05 12.86 25.16
CA ILE A 63 3.81 13.84 24.38
C ILE A 63 2.90 14.49 23.34
N ILE A 64 2.76 15.82 23.41
CA ILE A 64 2.10 16.63 22.39
C ILE A 64 3.07 16.74 21.19
N ALA A 65 2.64 16.19 20.06
CA ALA A 65 3.46 16.13 18.85
C ALA A 65 3.28 17.37 17.96
N ILE A 66 2.06 17.91 17.91
CA ILE A 66 1.72 19.10 17.12
C ILE A 66 0.79 19.98 17.96
N GLU A 67 1.14 21.26 18.07
CA GLU A 67 0.30 22.29 18.68
C GLU A 67 0.10 23.41 17.65
N VAL A 68 -1.12 23.54 17.10
CA VAL A 68 -1.49 24.59 16.15
C VAL A 68 -2.76 25.26 16.65
N GLY A 69 -2.60 26.46 17.23
CA GLY A 69 -3.71 27.17 17.88
C GLY A 69 -4.28 26.33 19.03
N GLU A 70 -5.57 26.01 18.97
CA GLU A 70 -6.24 25.16 19.95
C GLU A 70 -6.14 23.64 19.65
N LEU A 71 -5.60 23.26 18.48
CA LEU A 71 -5.46 21.87 18.10
C LEU A 71 -4.20 21.27 18.73
N LYS A 72 -4.38 20.42 19.74
CA LYS A 72 -3.31 19.63 20.37
C LYS A 72 -3.40 18.19 19.89
N VAL A 73 -2.43 17.79 19.06
CA VAL A 73 -2.32 16.42 18.56
C VAL A 73 -1.25 15.71 19.37
N ASN A 74 -1.62 14.66 20.10
CA ASN A 74 -0.66 13.83 20.81
C ASN A 74 0.02 12.82 19.88
N LEU A 75 1.08 12.17 20.36
CA LEU A 75 1.88 11.26 19.54
C LEU A 75 1.08 10.05 19.01
N MET A 76 0.10 9.56 19.78
CA MET A 76 -0.79 8.48 19.33
C MET A 76 -1.71 8.92 18.17
N GLN A 77 -2.24 10.15 18.23
CA GLN A 77 -3.04 10.72 17.15
C GLN A 77 -2.19 11.02 15.91
N ALA A 78 -0.98 11.55 16.08
CA ALA A 78 -0.04 11.75 14.98
C ALA A 78 0.31 10.42 14.28
N THR A 79 0.50 9.36 15.08
CA THR A 79 0.68 7.99 14.58
C THR A 79 -0.54 7.50 13.81
N TYR A 80 -1.75 7.73 14.32
CA TYR A 80 -2.98 7.38 13.62
C TYR A 80 -3.08 8.07 12.25
N TYR A 81 -2.82 9.38 12.17
CA TYR A 81 -2.84 10.11 10.90
C TYR A 81 -1.77 9.63 9.93
N THR A 82 -0.58 9.27 10.43
CA THR A 82 0.50 8.72 9.61
C THR A 82 0.10 7.39 8.96
N ILE A 83 -0.50 6.47 9.74
CA ILE A 83 -0.94 5.18 9.21
C ILE A 83 -2.15 5.38 8.27
N LEU A 84 -3.06 6.31 8.58
CA LEU A 84 -4.20 6.65 7.71
C LEU A 84 -3.74 7.20 6.36
N ALA A 85 -2.82 8.16 6.35
CA ALA A 85 -2.25 8.71 5.12
C ALA A 85 -1.56 7.62 4.28
N SER A 86 -0.81 6.74 4.94
CA SER A 86 -0.19 5.58 4.29
C SER A 86 -1.24 4.64 3.69
N TYR A 87 -2.32 4.36 4.42
CA TYR A 87 -3.44 3.54 3.94
C TYR A 87 -4.04 4.12 2.66
N LEU A 88 -4.36 5.42 2.66
CA LEU A 88 -4.93 6.10 1.50
C LEU A 88 -3.98 6.07 0.29
N TYR A 89 -2.67 6.27 0.51
CA TYR A 89 -1.67 6.17 -0.54
C TYR A 89 -1.64 4.77 -1.19
N TYR A 90 -1.59 3.71 -0.37
CA TYR A 90 -1.57 2.34 -0.89
C TYR A 90 -2.89 1.93 -1.54
N ALA A 91 -4.03 2.39 -1.02
CA ALA A 91 -5.33 2.17 -1.64
C ALA A 91 -5.39 2.78 -3.05
N ALA A 92 -4.90 4.01 -3.20
CA ALA A 92 -4.83 4.68 -4.51
C ALA A 92 -3.89 3.93 -5.49
N ASP A 93 -2.73 3.45 -5.03
CA ASP A 93 -1.81 2.67 -5.88
C ASP A 93 -2.42 1.33 -6.33
N VAL A 94 -3.14 0.65 -5.43
CA VAL A 94 -3.88 -0.57 -5.76
C VAL A 94 -4.92 -0.31 -6.85
N ILE A 95 -5.75 0.72 -6.70
CA ILE A 95 -6.75 1.11 -7.70
C ILE A 95 -6.08 1.42 -9.04
N LYS A 96 -4.97 2.16 -9.03
CA LYS A 96 -4.20 2.49 -10.23
C LYS A 96 -3.68 1.25 -10.94
N LYS A 97 -3.13 0.28 -10.21
CA LYS A 97 -2.64 -0.99 -10.78
C LYS A 97 -3.75 -1.87 -11.32
N ILE A 98 -4.90 -1.95 -10.63
CA ILE A 98 -6.08 -2.66 -11.14
C ILE A 98 -6.51 -2.04 -12.47
N SER A 99 -6.69 -0.72 -12.52
CA SER A 99 -7.08 -0.01 -13.74
C SER A 99 -6.09 -0.24 -14.89
N LYS A 100 -4.78 -0.18 -14.61
CA LYS A 100 -3.74 -0.47 -15.60
C LYS A 100 -3.80 -1.91 -16.12
N ASN A 101 -3.95 -2.88 -15.23
CA ASN A 101 -3.99 -4.30 -15.59
C ASN A 101 -5.27 -4.65 -16.38
N LEU A 102 -6.40 -3.99 -16.09
CA LEU A 102 -7.64 -4.13 -16.88
C LEU A 102 -7.47 -3.56 -18.30
N LYS A 103 -6.93 -2.34 -18.42
CA LYS A 103 -6.69 -1.69 -19.73
C LYS A 103 -5.65 -2.44 -20.58
N SER A 104 -4.65 -3.05 -19.96
CA SER A 104 -3.67 -3.89 -20.67
C SER A 104 -4.30 -5.17 -21.23
N GLY A 105 -5.41 -5.63 -20.66
CA GLY A 105 -6.16 -6.78 -21.16
C GLY A 105 -6.96 -6.47 -22.43
N THR A 106 -7.45 -5.25 -22.58
CA THR A 106 -8.26 -4.82 -23.73
C THR A 106 -7.42 -4.47 -24.96
N ILE A 107 -6.17 -4.01 -24.81
CA ILE A 107 -5.33 -3.58 -25.95
C ILE A 107 -4.72 -4.77 -26.75
N ASN A 108 -4.65 -5.97 -26.18
CA ASN A 108 -4.11 -7.14 -26.87
C ASN A 108 -5.15 -7.93 -27.69
N ALA A 109 -6.40 -7.46 -27.76
CA ALA A 109 -7.49 -8.16 -28.45
C ALA A 109 -7.66 -7.77 -29.93
N GLU A 110 -6.89 -6.82 -30.47
CA GLU A 110 -7.08 -6.36 -31.85
C GLU A 110 -5.75 -6.01 -32.52
N LYS A 111 -5.11 -7.03 -33.10
CA LYS A 111 -4.37 -6.82 -34.36
C LYS A 111 -4.88 -7.88 -35.34
N PRO A 112 -5.76 -7.53 -36.30
CA PRO A 112 -6.09 -8.47 -37.37
C PRO A 112 -4.81 -8.85 -38.12
N PRO A 113 -4.68 -10.12 -38.58
CA PRO A 113 -3.48 -10.58 -39.25
C PRO A 113 -3.23 -9.76 -40.52
N ASP A 114 -2.00 -9.25 -40.66
CA ASP A 114 -1.53 -8.61 -41.88
C ASP A 114 -1.64 -9.63 -43.04
N ILE A 115 -2.64 -9.43 -43.92
CA ILE A 115 -2.82 -10.23 -45.13
C ILE A 115 -1.63 -9.90 -46.05
N LYS A 116 -0.78 -10.91 -46.28
CA LYS A 116 0.31 -10.85 -47.26
C LYS A 116 -0.21 -10.88 -48.69
#